data_AF-A0AAU5HRZ2-F1
#
_entry.id   AF-A0AAU5HRZ2-F1
#
_cell.length_a   1.000
_cell.length_b   1.000
_cell.length_c   1.000
_cell.angle_alpha   90.00
_cell.angle_beta   90.00
_cell.angle_gamma   90.00
#
_symmetry.space_group_name_H-M   'P 1'
#
loop_
_entity.id
_entity.type
_entity.pdbx_description
1 polymer ?
#
loop_
_entity_poly.entity_id
_entity_poly.type
_entity_poly.pdbx_seq_one_letter_code
_entity_poly.pdbx_strand_id
1 'polypeptide(L)'
;MSGASGAEILGWLDEVWGRTAAAVVLEGGDNGGPLAERGLIGEVFDAEDLAELRTLTTTGTFADDICRCLGRVTIALLDTEGEFIGSGSVHGGTDVSWERDRFRNNLEVAAPERLVAFLERLRTRMP
;
A
#
# COMPACT_ATOMS: atom_id res chain seq x y z
N MET A 1 11.99 1.27 20.57
CA MET A 1 12.26 2.15 19.41
C MET A 1 10.91 2.62 18.92
N SER A 2 10.63 3.91 19.00
CA SER A 2 9.40 4.51 18.45
C SER A 2 9.47 4.47 16.92
N GLY A 3 8.33 4.26 16.26
CA GLY A 3 8.22 4.35 14.80
C GLY A 3 8.41 5.78 14.29
N ALA A 4 8.43 5.93 12.97
CA ALA A 4 8.42 7.23 12.31
C ALA A 4 7.08 7.95 12.55
N SER A 5 7.13 9.28 12.63
CA SER A 5 5.92 10.09 12.81
C SER A 5 5.04 10.07 11.57
N GLY A 6 3.73 10.25 11.73
CA GLY A 6 2.82 10.36 10.58
C GLY A 6 3.21 11.47 9.58
N ALA A 7 3.76 12.60 10.05
CA ALA A 7 4.20 13.69 9.17
C ALA A 7 5.41 13.30 8.29
N GLU A 8 6.36 12.54 8.85
CA GLU A 8 7.51 12.02 8.11
C GLU A 8 7.05 11.04 7.03
N ILE A 9 6.15 10.12 7.39
CA ILE A 9 5.62 9.12 6.47
C ILE A 9 4.82 9.79 5.35
N LEU A 10 4.00 10.80 5.66
CA LEU A 10 3.25 11.56 4.66
C LEU A 10 4.15 12.32 3.69
N GLY A 11 5.25 12.92 4.17
CA GLY A 11 6.23 13.57 3.30
C GLY A 11 6.88 12.59 2.32
N TRP A 12 7.25 11.41 2.80
CA TRP A 12 7.76 10.34 1.93
C TRP A 12 6.69 9.81 0.96
N LEU A 13 5.46 9.63 1.42
CA LEU A 13 4.34 9.19 0.57
C LEU A 13 4.08 10.19 -0.55
N ASP A 14 4.10 11.49 -0.26
CA ASP A 14 3.92 12.52 -1.30
C ASP A 14 5.01 12.46 -2.37
N GLU A 15 6.27 12.27 -1.96
CA GLU A 15 7.40 12.09 -2.88
C GLU A 15 7.24 10.84 -3.75
N VAL A 16 7.00 9.67 -3.13
CA VAL A 16 6.92 8.39 -3.85
C VAL A 16 5.71 8.37 -4.77
N TRP A 17 4.53 8.79 -4.29
CA TRP A 17 3.35 8.91 -5.13
C TRP A 17 3.50 9.94 -6.25
N GLY A 18 4.35 10.96 -6.08
CA GLY A 18 4.71 11.89 -7.16
C GLY A 18 5.53 11.27 -8.29
N ARG A 19 6.19 10.13 -8.02
CA ARG A 19 6.97 9.35 -9.00
C ARG A 19 6.25 8.10 -9.51
N THR A 20 5.22 7.66 -8.82
CA THR A 20 4.44 6.46 -9.18
C THR A 20 3.79 6.63 -10.55
N ALA A 21 4.13 5.72 -11.48
CA ALA A 21 3.49 5.58 -12.78
C ALA A 21 2.48 4.44 -12.82
N ALA A 22 2.64 3.43 -11.95
CA ALA A 22 1.73 2.29 -11.83
C ALA A 22 1.76 1.72 -10.41
N ALA A 23 0.76 0.93 -10.05
CA ALA A 23 0.76 0.13 -8.82
C ALA A 23 0.32 -1.30 -9.11
N VAL A 24 0.87 -2.25 -8.36
CA VAL A 24 0.43 -3.64 -8.38
C VAL A 24 -0.03 -4.07 -7.00
N VAL A 25 -1.04 -4.92 -6.95
CA VAL A 25 -1.48 -5.62 -5.75
C VAL A 25 -0.95 -7.03 -5.82
N LEU A 26 -0.19 -7.44 -4.82
CA LEU A 26 0.50 -8.72 -4.74
C LEU A 26 -0.06 -9.58 -3.61
N GLU A 27 0.02 -10.89 -3.76
CA GLU A 27 -0.27 -11.86 -2.72
C GLU A 27 0.70 -11.74 -1.54
N GLY A 28 0.18 -11.92 -0.33
CA GLY A 28 0.95 -11.87 0.91
C GLY A 28 1.22 -10.44 1.41
N GLY A 29 1.42 -10.32 2.71
CA GLY A 29 1.85 -9.09 3.37
C GLY A 29 3.33 -9.14 3.76
N ASP A 30 3.65 -8.87 5.02
CA ASP A 30 5.02 -8.66 5.50
C ASP A 30 5.93 -9.88 5.38
N ASN A 31 5.38 -11.09 5.38
CA ASN A 31 6.14 -12.34 5.28
C ASN A 31 6.05 -13.00 3.89
N GLY A 32 5.55 -12.29 2.88
CA GLY A 32 5.32 -12.83 1.54
C GLY A 32 6.59 -13.06 0.69
N GLY A 33 7.79 -12.86 1.25
CA GLY A 33 9.05 -12.95 0.50
C GLY A 33 9.31 -11.74 -0.41
N PRO A 34 10.28 -11.81 -1.35
CA PRO A 34 10.62 -10.73 -2.26
C PRO A 34 9.43 -10.31 -3.14
N LEU A 35 9.19 -9.01 -3.34
CA LEU A 35 8.04 -8.51 -4.11
C LEU A 35 7.96 -9.10 -5.53
N ALA A 36 9.10 -9.22 -6.21
CA ALA A 36 9.20 -9.74 -7.57
C ALA A 36 8.81 -11.23 -7.71
N GLU A 37 8.72 -11.97 -6.60
CA GLU A 37 8.40 -13.40 -6.59
C GLU A 37 6.93 -13.67 -6.19
N ARG A 38 6.17 -12.62 -5.83
CA ARG A 38 4.80 -12.76 -5.34
C ARG A 38 3.78 -12.88 -6.47
N GLY A 39 2.70 -13.62 -6.21
CA GLY A 39 1.57 -13.71 -7.13
C GLY A 39 0.90 -12.36 -7.34
N LEU A 40 0.56 -12.04 -8.58
CA LEU A 40 -0.14 -10.81 -8.94
C LEU A 40 -1.66 -10.98 -8.71
N ILE A 41 -2.26 -10.03 -8.01
CA ILE A 41 -3.71 -9.95 -7.72
C ILE A 41 -4.40 -8.90 -8.60
N GLY A 42 -3.66 -7.89 -9.05
CA GLY A 42 -4.19 -6.88 -9.96
C GLY A 42 -3.20 -5.76 -10.19
N GLU A 43 -3.45 -5.00 -11.24
CA GLU A 43 -2.60 -3.90 -11.69
C GLU A 43 -3.44 -2.62 -11.81
N VAL A 44 -2.80 -1.48 -11.55
CA VAL A 44 -3.41 -0.16 -11.60
C VAL A 44 -2.53 0.75 -12.45
N PHE A 45 -2.98 1.01 -13.67
CA PHE A 45 -2.31 1.91 -14.62
C PHE A 45 -3.15 3.13 -14.99
N ASP A 46 -4.47 3.03 -14.81
CA ASP A 46 -5.38 4.13 -15.08
C ASP A 46 -5.16 5.26 -14.07
N ALA A 47 -5.14 6.51 -14.57
CA ALA A 47 -4.82 7.67 -13.75
C ALA A 47 -5.88 7.93 -12.66
N GLU A 48 -7.16 7.63 -12.94
CA GLU A 48 -8.24 7.81 -11.96
C GLU A 48 -8.15 6.73 -10.87
N ASP A 49 -7.93 5.47 -11.27
CA ASP A 49 -7.78 4.38 -10.30
C ASP A 49 -6.48 4.54 -9.46
N LEU A 50 -5.39 5.08 -10.02
CA LEU A 50 -4.17 5.43 -9.26
C LEU A 50 -4.42 6.56 -8.26
N ALA A 51 -5.14 7.62 -8.68
CA ALA A 51 -5.48 8.72 -7.79
C ALA A 51 -6.42 8.27 -6.65
N GLU A 52 -7.35 7.37 -6.95
CA GLU A 52 -8.21 6.75 -5.93
C GLU A 52 -7.38 5.91 -4.95
N LEU A 53 -6.52 5.01 -5.45
CA LEU A 53 -5.67 4.18 -4.60
C LEU A 53 -4.76 5.02 -3.69
N ARG A 54 -4.13 6.07 -4.24
CA ARG A 54 -3.35 7.04 -3.46
C ARG A 54 -4.20 7.61 -2.33
N THR A 55 -5.35 8.20 -2.67
CA THR A 55 -6.23 8.84 -1.68
C THR A 55 -6.62 7.87 -0.56
N LEU A 56 -7.01 6.64 -0.91
CA LEU A 56 -7.43 5.62 0.04
C LEU A 56 -6.30 5.15 0.97
N THR A 57 -5.06 5.24 0.53
CA THR A 57 -3.89 4.66 1.23
C THR A 57 -2.95 5.71 1.84
N THR A 58 -3.28 7.00 1.70
CA THR A 58 -2.56 8.11 2.34
C THR A 58 -3.46 8.94 3.28
N THR A 59 -4.78 8.71 3.27
CA THR A 59 -5.73 9.46 4.10
C THR A 59 -6.19 8.64 5.28
N GLY A 60 -5.98 9.14 6.49
CA GLY A 60 -6.29 8.42 7.73
C GLY A 60 -5.49 8.95 8.92
N THR A 61 -5.33 8.11 9.93
CA THR A 61 -4.56 8.43 11.14
C THR A 61 -3.44 7.43 11.31
N PHE A 62 -2.22 7.91 11.58
CA PHE A 62 -1.11 7.04 11.94
C PHE A 62 -1.18 6.67 13.41
N ALA A 63 -1.06 5.38 13.71
CA ALA A 63 -1.24 4.83 15.05
C ALA A 63 0.02 4.94 15.95
N ASP A 64 1.18 5.24 15.37
CA ASP A 64 2.50 5.16 16.02
C ASP A 64 2.81 3.78 16.63
N ASP A 65 2.16 2.74 16.10
CA ASP A 65 2.37 1.31 16.39
C ASP A 65 2.19 0.47 15.11
N ILE A 66 2.56 -0.81 15.19
CA ILE A 66 2.47 -1.78 14.11
C ILE A 66 1.43 -2.85 14.37
N CYS A 67 0.76 -3.31 13.30
CA CYS A 67 -0.03 -4.53 13.37
C CYS A 67 0.96 -5.68 13.52
N ARG A 68 0.62 -6.64 14.38
CA ARG A 68 1.37 -7.91 14.52
C ARG A 68 0.85 -8.98 13.57
N CYS A 69 -0.27 -8.71 12.90
CA CYS A 69 -0.75 -9.52 11.80
C CYS A 69 0.16 -9.38 10.59
N LEU A 70 0.27 -10.46 9.80
CA LEU A 70 1.17 -10.49 8.65
C LEU A 70 0.66 -9.71 7.43
N GLY A 71 -0.57 -9.22 7.47
CA GLY A 71 -1.25 -8.68 6.29
C GLY A 71 -1.68 -9.77 5.30
N ARG A 72 -2.50 -9.41 4.31
CA ARG A 72 -3.02 -10.35 3.30
C ARG A 72 -2.53 -10.07 1.90
N VAL A 73 -2.37 -8.79 1.58
CA VAL A 73 -1.92 -8.31 0.27
C VAL A 73 -0.92 -7.19 0.46
N THR A 74 -0.12 -6.95 -0.55
CA THR A 74 0.84 -5.84 -0.59
C THR A 74 0.52 -4.97 -1.79
N ILE A 75 0.47 -3.67 -1.59
CA ILE A 75 0.45 -2.67 -2.65
C ILE A 75 1.91 -2.31 -2.93
N ALA A 76 2.37 -2.49 -4.15
CA ALA A 76 3.71 -2.08 -4.57
C ALA A 76 3.60 -0.99 -5.65
N LEU A 77 4.35 0.08 -5.47
CA LEU A 77 4.37 1.25 -6.34
C LEU A 77 5.54 1.11 -7.31
N LEU A 78 5.27 1.38 -8.59
CA LEU A 78 6.27 1.34 -9.65
C LEU A 78 6.45 2.72 -10.28
N ASP A 79 7.67 3.07 -10.63
CA ASP A 79 7.96 4.24 -11.44
C ASP A 79 7.79 3.96 -12.95
N THR A 80 8.18 4.92 -13.79
CA THR A 80 8.09 4.84 -15.25
C THR A 80 9.00 3.78 -15.87
N GLU A 81 10.02 3.31 -15.14
CA GLU A 81 10.92 2.23 -15.59
C GLU A 81 10.37 0.85 -15.16
N GLY A 82 9.30 0.82 -14.38
CA GLY A 82 8.73 -0.42 -13.83
C GLY A 82 9.47 -0.90 -12.58
N GLU A 83 10.28 -0.06 -11.95
CA GLU A 83 11.03 -0.40 -10.74
C GLU A 83 10.19 -0.16 -9.49
N PHE A 84 10.32 -1.03 -8.49
CA PHE A 84 9.62 -0.86 -7.20
C PHE A 84 10.21 0.32 -6.43
N ILE A 85 9.38 1.33 -6.16
CA ILE A 85 9.78 2.56 -5.44
C ILE A 85 9.17 2.69 -4.04
N GLY A 86 8.24 1.80 -3.68
CA GLY A 86 7.68 1.71 -2.35
C GLY A 86 6.63 0.61 -2.23
N SER A 87 6.37 0.17 -1.01
CA SER A 87 5.40 -0.89 -0.74
C SER A 87 4.64 -0.69 0.56
N GLY A 88 3.39 -1.13 0.59
CA GLY A 88 2.49 -1.07 1.74
C GLY A 88 1.71 -2.37 1.91
N SER A 89 1.89 -3.03 3.05
CA SER A 89 1.11 -4.22 3.43
C SER A 89 -0.27 -3.80 3.93
N VAL A 90 -1.32 -4.50 3.50
CA VAL A 90 -2.70 -4.28 3.98
C VAL A 90 -3.00 -5.25 5.12
N HIS A 91 -3.29 -4.69 6.29
CA HIS A 91 -3.55 -5.37 7.55
C HIS A 91 -5.03 -5.27 7.92
N GLY A 92 -5.63 -6.37 8.40
CA GLY A 92 -7.04 -6.39 8.81
C GLY A 92 -8.06 -6.11 7.68
N GLY A 93 -7.59 -5.83 6.45
CA GLY A 93 -8.40 -5.29 5.36
C GLY A 93 -8.59 -3.77 5.40
N THR A 94 -8.07 -3.08 6.42
CA THR A 94 -8.42 -1.70 6.75
C THR A 94 -7.23 -0.80 7.02
N ASP A 95 -6.07 -1.36 7.32
CA ASP A 95 -4.90 -0.57 7.70
C ASP A 95 -3.76 -0.82 6.70
N VAL A 96 -2.94 0.20 6.46
CA VAL A 96 -1.79 0.08 5.55
C VAL A 96 -0.51 0.37 6.32
N SER A 97 0.43 -0.57 6.30
CA SER A 97 1.78 -0.36 6.82
C SER A 97 2.75 -0.16 5.65
N TRP A 98 3.05 1.10 5.35
CA TRP A 98 4.03 1.49 4.33
C TRP A 98 5.45 1.25 4.84
N GLU A 99 6.30 0.66 3.99
CA GLU A 99 7.72 0.38 4.26
C GLU A 99 7.95 -0.05 5.71
N ARG A 100 7.21 -1.09 6.13
CA ARG A 100 7.00 -1.42 7.54
C ARG A 100 8.29 -1.52 8.34
N ASP A 101 9.34 -2.11 7.77
CA ASP A 101 10.64 -2.26 8.44
C ASP A 101 11.35 -0.91 8.64
N ARG A 102 11.08 0.07 7.78
CA ARG A 102 11.57 1.44 7.89
C ARG A 102 10.75 2.27 8.87
N PHE A 103 9.43 2.35 8.68
CA PHE A 103 8.60 3.31 9.41
C PHE A 103 7.97 2.76 10.68
N ARG A 104 7.69 1.45 10.72
CA ARG A 104 7.08 0.78 11.87
C ARG A 104 5.84 1.52 12.39
N ASN A 105 4.94 1.88 11.47
CA ASN A 105 3.70 2.57 11.76
C ASN A 105 2.59 2.04 10.82
N ASN A 106 1.35 2.07 11.29
CA ASN A 106 0.18 1.77 10.48
C ASN A 106 -0.60 3.05 10.22
N LEU A 107 -1.07 3.20 8.99
CA LEU A 107 -2.17 4.09 8.67
C LEU A 107 -3.49 3.35 8.88
N GLU A 108 -4.29 3.79 9.85
CA GLU A 108 -5.71 3.48 9.92
C GLU A 108 -6.42 4.32 8.86
N VAL A 109 -6.87 3.69 7.77
CA VAL A 109 -7.41 4.45 6.63
C VAL A 109 -8.77 5.07 6.96
N ALA A 110 -9.03 6.26 6.41
CA ALA A 110 -10.26 7.00 6.71
C ALA A 110 -11.54 6.36 6.13
N ALA A 111 -11.41 5.54 5.09
CA ALA A 111 -12.54 4.90 4.39
C ALA A 111 -12.23 3.41 4.09
N PRO A 112 -12.19 2.55 5.11
CA PRO A 112 -11.74 1.16 4.97
C PRO A 112 -12.61 0.35 4.01
N GLU A 113 -13.93 0.57 4.00
CA GLU A 113 -14.85 -0.15 3.11
C GLU A 113 -14.58 0.19 1.64
N ARG A 114 -14.16 1.43 1.35
CA ARG A 114 -13.78 1.84 -0.01
C ARG A 114 -12.47 1.21 -0.44
N LEU A 115 -11.50 1.07 0.47
CA LEU A 115 -10.26 0.34 0.18
C LEU A 115 -10.55 -1.13 -0.12
N VAL A 116 -11.39 -1.78 0.68
CA VAL A 116 -11.80 -3.18 0.43
C VAL A 116 -12.48 -3.31 -0.94
N ALA A 117 -13.48 -2.48 -1.23
CA ALA A 117 -14.19 -2.51 -2.51
C ALA A 117 -13.25 -2.25 -3.71
N PHE A 118 -12.27 -1.35 -3.56
CA PHE A 118 -11.26 -1.10 -4.58
C PHE A 118 -10.41 -2.34 -4.87
N LEU A 119 -9.91 -2.99 -3.83
CA LEU A 119 -9.07 -4.20 -3.95
C LEU A 119 -9.87 -5.40 -4.51
N GLU A 120 -11.14 -5.54 -4.13
CA GLU A 120 -12.03 -6.57 -4.68
C GLU A 120 -12.31 -6.33 -6.16
N ARG A 121 -12.54 -5.07 -6.57
CA ARG A 121 -12.71 -4.71 -7.98
C ARG A 121 -11.49 -5.08 -8.81
N LEU A 122 -10.27 -4.87 -8.31
CA LEU A 122 -9.04 -5.27 -9.00
C LEU A 122 -8.96 -6.79 -9.22
N ARG A 123 -9.29 -7.59 -8.19
CA ARG A 123 -9.33 -9.05 -8.30
C ARG A 123 -10.25 -9.55 -9.41
N THR A 124 -11.41 -8.91 -9.55
CA THR A 124 -12.40 -9.32 -10.57
C THR A 124 -11.99 -8.96 -12.00
N ARG A 125 -11.01 -8.08 -12.18
CA ARG A 125 -10.54 -7.62 -13.49
C ARG A 125 -9.44 -8.52 -14.08
N MET A 126 -8.91 -9.47 -13.30
CA MET A 126 -7.98 -10.47 -13.82
C MET A 126 -8.74 -11.62 -14.51
N PRO A 127 -8.44 -11.95 -15.78
CA PRO A 127 -9.06 -13.06 -16.51
C PRO A 127 -8.65 -14.45 -16.02
#